data_AF-A0A2N3NCE6-F1
#
_entry.id   AF-A0A2N3NCE6-F1
#
_cell.length_a   1.000
_cell.length_b   1.000
_cell.length_c   1.000
_cell.angle_alpha   90.00
_cell.angle_beta   90.00
_cell.angle_gamma   90.00
#
_symmetry.space_group_name_H-M   'P 1'
#
loop_
_entity.id
_entity.type
_entity.pdbx_description
1 polymer ?
#
loop_
_entity_poly.entity_id
_entity_poly.type
_entity_poly.pdbx_seq_one_letter_code
_entity_poly.pdbx_strand_id
1 'polypeptide(L)'
;MPSQRNLRENGGVLDRVIFAVRTDASSDLAYLDQLVNSNTKYSKYIPRAGYKAYVGSWEPVKDPNAIYIKIDDDVVFIEDGTIGALVERLEHNPQFFAVSANVINNPALSWVHYGLGVYELFWPEMTPPVNPQPATWRTSSLPSFGGTAEGPPDFSKNGSSPAPYRNHRWLPVRTESTELLSDLTMSPASTLTYDPFGPGLLNWAAAAQTHSSFLSRLEKNQTDMYRFNIWDYAYERLSINFLAIRGSDIMETFPFPQSDDEDYLTCVRPKELRRHVVVDGTALAVHFAFRSQRTAHEGRSLGWTNLLDRYKDYAENLVCPFPGRENGAIP
;
A
#
# COMPACT_ATOMS: atom_id res chain seq x y z
N MET A 1 8.40 10.52 9.69
CA MET A 1 8.19 9.46 8.68
C MET A 1 8.06 8.09 9.35
N PRO A 2 7.29 7.14 8.76
CA PRO A 2 7.10 5.79 9.33
C PRO A 2 8.41 5.05 9.60
N SER A 3 9.40 5.15 8.71
CA SER A 3 10.73 4.57 8.90
C SER A 3 11.47 5.12 10.12
N GLN A 4 11.34 6.42 10.40
CA GLN A 4 11.99 7.07 11.53
C GLN A 4 11.45 6.58 12.88
N ARG A 5 10.12 6.48 13.02
CA ARG A 5 9.47 5.93 14.24
C ARG A 5 9.89 4.48 14.50
N ASN A 6 10.17 3.72 13.43
CA ASN A 6 10.56 2.32 13.52
C ASN A 6 12.07 2.09 13.71
N LEU A 7 12.91 3.13 13.78
CA LEU A 7 14.31 2.98 14.15
C LEU A 7 14.44 2.56 15.62
N ARG A 8 15.44 1.72 15.95
CA ARG A 8 15.71 1.30 17.33
C ARG A 8 15.89 2.47 18.31
N GLU A 9 16.54 3.54 17.87
CA GLU A 9 16.74 4.77 18.67
C GLU A 9 15.41 5.45 19.05
N ASN A 10 14.33 5.17 18.32
CA ASN A 10 12.99 5.70 18.53
C ASN A 10 12.00 4.63 19.04
N GLY A 11 12.50 3.50 19.54
CA GLY A 11 11.67 2.42 20.11
C GLY A 11 11.16 1.38 19.11
N GLY A 12 11.58 1.43 17.85
CA GLY A 12 11.30 0.40 16.86
C GLY A 12 12.38 -0.69 16.77
N VAL A 13 12.44 -1.39 15.64
CA VAL A 13 13.35 -2.54 15.42
C VAL A 13 14.30 -2.36 14.23
N LEU A 14 14.18 -1.27 13.45
CA LEU A 14 15.05 -0.99 12.32
C LEU A 14 16.42 -0.47 12.79
N ASP A 15 17.48 -1.11 12.32
CA ASP A 15 18.84 -0.66 12.54
C ASP A 15 19.26 0.45 11.57
N ARG A 16 18.84 0.33 10.30
CA ARG A 16 19.22 1.21 9.18
C ARG A 16 18.13 1.21 8.11
N VAL A 17 18.15 2.23 7.24
CA VAL A 17 17.30 2.31 6.05
C VAL A 17 18.17 2.56 4.84
N ILE A 18 17.97 1.77 3.78
CA ILE A 18 18.68 1.90 2.52
C ILE A 18 17.68 2.25 1.42
N PHE A 19 17.83 3.42 0.81
CA PHE A 19 17.02 3.84 -0.33
C PHE A 19 17.66 3.32 -1.63
N ALA A 20 17.04 2.34 -2.28
CA ALA A 20 17.46 1.88 -3.60
C ALA A 20 16.99 2.88 -4.68
N VAL A 21 17.92 3.59 -5.31
CA VAL A 21 17.62 4.69 -6.23
C VAL A 21 17.30 4.16 -7.62
N ARG A 22 16.09 4.46 -8.11
CA ARG A 22 15.55 4.01 -9.40
C ARG A 22 14.90 5.15 -10.21
N THR A 23 15.33 6.38 -9.96
CA THR A 23 14.83 7.59 -10.64
C THR A 23 16.00 8.45 -11.10
N ASP A 24 15.82 9.10 -12.24
CA ASP A 24 16.75 10.11 -12.77
C ASP A 24 16.20 11.55 -12.53
N ALA A 25 15.01 11.67 -11.92
CA ALA A 25 14.38 12.95 -11.67
C ALA A 25 15.18 13.76 -10.64
N SER A 26 15.69 14.92 -11.05
CA SER A 26 16.57 15.73 -10.21
C SER A 26 15.90 16.23 -8.93
N SER A 27 14.57 16.47 -8.95
CA SER A 27 13.80 16.84 -7.77
C SER A 27 13.76 15.73 -6.72
N ASP A 28 13.57 14.50 -7.15
CA ASP A 28 13.46 13.34 -6.27
C ASP A 28 14.82 13.02 -5.65
N LEU A 29 15.88 13.12 -6.46
CA LEU A 29 17.26 12.95 -6.00
C LEU A 29 17.65 14.02 -4.97
N ALA A 30 17.28 15.29 -5.21
CA ALA A 30 17.54 16.37 -4.27
C ALA A 30 16.78 16.19 -2.95
N TYR A 31 15.52 15.76 -3.01
CA TYR A 31 14.75 15.42 -1.80
C TYR A 31 15.35 14.24 -1.05
N LEU A 32 15.76 13.18 -1.76
CA LEU A 32 16.42 12.03 -1.16
C LEU A 32 17.73 12.41 -0.48
N ASP A 33 18.51 13.33 -1.07
CA ASP A 33 19.74 13.83 -0.46
C ASP A 33 19.46 14.58 0.84
N GLN A 34 18.46 15.45 0.86
CA GLN A 34 18.01 16.10 2.10
C GLN A 34 17.61 15.07 3.16
N LEU A 35 16.88 14.04 2.76
CA LEU A 35 16.39 13.00 3.65
C LEU A 35 17.53 12.15 4.23
N VAL A 36 18.45 11.66 3.39
CA VAL A 36 19.60 10.86 3.84
C VAL A 36 20.50 11.68 4.77
N ASN A 37 20.71 12.96 4.47
CA ASN A 37 21.51 13.85 5.32
C ASN A 37 20.84 14.17 6.67
N SER A 38 19.53 13.94 6.82
CA SER A 38 18.79 14.22 8.06
C SER A 38 18.98 13.15 9.14
N ASN A 39 19.43 11.93 8.79
CA ASN A 39 19.60 10.84 9.75
C ASN A 39 20.77 9.92 9.36
N THR A 40 21.73 9.75 10.27
CA THR A 40 22.95 8.92 10.04
C THR A 40 22.66 7.43 9.82
N LYS A 41 21.46 6.96 10.14
CA LYS A 41 20.99 5.59 9.87
C LYS A 41 20.45 5.39 8.45
N TYR A 42 20.28 6.48 7.71
CA TYR A 42 19.80 6.45 6.34
C TYR A 42 20.98 6.46 5.37
N SER A 43 20.87 5.67 4.31
CA SER A 43 21.80 5.67 3.20
C SER A 43 21.05 5.47 1.90
N LYS A 44 21.67 5.82 0.78
CA LYS A 44 21.15 5.51 -0.55
C LYS A 44 22.10 4.57 -1.28
N TYR A 45 21.53 3.73 -2.13
CA TYR A 45 22.27 2.81 -2.97
C TYR A 45 21.80 2.96 -4.42
N ILE A 46 22.74 3.18 -5.34
CA ILE A 46 22.47 3.24 -6.77
C ILE A 46 22.88 1.88 -7.36
N PRO A 47 21.93 1.05 -7.84
CA PRO A 47 22.26 -0.23 -8.45
C PRO A 47 23.22 -0.08 -9.62
N ARG A 48 24.15 -1.04 -9.77
CA ARG A 48 25.04 -1.06 -10.95
C ARG A 48 24.24 -1.22 -12.24
N ALA A 49 24.79 -0.70 -13.33
CA ALA A 49 24.21 -0.89 -14.65
C ALA A 49 24.16 -2.38 -15.04
N GLY A 50 23.18 -2.76 -15.87
CA GLY A 50 23.05 -4.11 -16.42
C GLY A 50 21.98 -4.99 -15.74
N TYR A 51 21.43 -4.58 -14.60
CA TYR A 51 20.26 -5.25 -14.03
C TYR A 51 18.98 -4.92 -14.82
N LYS A 52 18.17 -5.95 -15.07
CA LYS A 52 16.82 -5.79 -15.64
C LYS A 52 15.82 -5.50 -14.52
N ALA A 53 14.83 -4.65 -14.82
CA ALA A 53 13.75 -4.31 -13.89
C ALA A 53 14.27 -4.03 -12.46
N TYR A 54 13.58 -4.48 -11.42
CA TYR A 54 13.90 -4.13 -10.03
C TYR A 54 14.96 -5.00 -9.36
N VAL A 55 15.53 -5.99 -10.06
CA VAL A 55 16.56 -6.90 -9.51
C VAL A 55 17.69 -6.13 -8.82
N GLY A 56 18.21 -5.07 -9.46
CA GLY A 56 19.30 -4.27 -8.89
C GLY A 56 19.01 -3.66 -7.52
N SER A 57 17.75 -3.50 -7.12
CA SER A 57 17.35 -2.96 -5.81
C SER A 57 17.73 -3.89 -4.65
N TRP A 58 18.01 -5.16 -4.94
CA TRP A 58 18.47 -6.17 -3.98
C TRP A 58 20.00 -6.22 -3.83
N GLU A 59 20.74 -5.51 -4.68
CA GLU A 59 22.19 -5.43 -4.59
C GLU A 59 22.76 -4.97 -3.23
N PRO A 60 22.14 -4.01 -2.48
CA PRO A 60 22.64 -3.62 -1.16
C PRO A 60 22.42 -4.66 -0.05
N VAL A 61 21.81 -5.80 -0.34
CA VAL A 61 21.72 -6.92 0.60
C VAL A 61 23.10 -7.59 0.74
N LYS A 62 23.72 -7.44 1.91
CA LYS A 62 25.13 -7.78 2.16
C LYS A 62 25.40 -8.45 3.52
N ASP A 63 24.42 -8.46 4.42
CA ASP A 63 24.55 -9.14 5.71
C ASP A 63 23.70 -10.42 5.71
N PRO A 64 24.30 -11.62 5.70
CA PRO A 64 23.55 -12.86 5.68
C PRO A 64 22.76 -13.11 6.98
N ASN A 65 23.14 -12.46 8.08
CA ASN A 65 22.52 -12.63 9.39
C ASN A 65 21.39 -11.62 9.66
N ALA A 66 21.18 -10.66 8.75
CA ALA A 66 20.14 -9.65 8.90
C ALA A 66 18.80 -10.09 8.27
N ILE A 67 17.70 -9.55 8.79
CA ILE A 67 16.41 -9.54 8.11
C ILE A 67 16.30 -8.21 7.36
N TYR A 68 16.00 -8.29 6.06
CA TYR A 68 15.74 -7.15 5.20
C TYR A 68 14.24 -6.97 5.04
N ILE A 69 13.79 -5.73 5.13
CA ILE A 69 12.40 -5.36 4.91
C ILE A 69 12.36 -4.48 3.65
N LYS A 70 11.82 -5.03 2.57
CA LYS A 70 11.57 -4.30 1.34
C LYS A 70 10.23 -3.59 1.45
N ILE A 71 10.20 -2.31 1.08
CA ILE A 71 9.00 -1.45 1.09
C ILE A 71 9.01 -0.65 -0.23
N ASP A 72 7.90 -0.66 -0.98
CA ASP A 72 7.73 0.24 -2.13
C ASP A 72 7.65 1.70 -1.70
N ASP A 73 8.07 2.61 -2.58
CA ASP A 73 8.12 4.05 -2.33
C ASP A 73 6.74 4.71 -2.26
N ASP A 74 5.68 4.02 -2.69
CA ASP A 74 4.29 4.45 -2.60
C ASP A 74 3.46 3.63 -1.59
N VAL A 75 4.10 3.05 -0.57
CA VAL A 75 3.44 2.66 0.68
C VAL A 75 3.10 3.91 1.49
N VAL A 76 1.81 4.21 1.61
CA VAL A 76 1.29 5.48 2.18
C VAL A 76 0.82 5.36 3.63
N PHE A 77 0.73 4.14 4.16
CA PHE A 77 0.37 3.89 5.55
C PHE A 77 1.02 2.59 6.06
N ILE A 78 1.46 2.60 7.31
CA ILE A 78 2.01 1.45 8.03
C ILE A 78 1.40 1.49 9.44
N GLU A 79 0.67 0.45 9.84
CA GLU A 79 0.15 0.35 11.21
C GLU A 79 1.31 0.18 12.20
N ASP A 80 1.15 0.76 13.40
CA ASP A 80 2.16 0.60 14.45
C ASP A 80 2.31 -0.89 14.80
N GLY A 81 3.55 -1.37 14.87
CA GLY A 81 3.86 -2.79 15.12
C GLY A 81 4.01 -3.65 13.87
N THR A 82 3.57 -3.21 12.68
CA THR A 82 3.67 -3.98 11.43
C THR A 82 5.08 -4.51 11.17
N ILE A 83 6.10 -3.64 11.27
CA ILE A 83 7.49 -4.04 11.05
C ILE A 83 7.98 -5.08 12.07
N GLY A 84 7.63 -4.89 13.34
CA GLY A 84 7.99 -5.84 14.41
C GLY A 84 7.34 -7.20 14.21
N ALA A 85 6.05 -7.23 13.86
CA ALA A 85 5.31 -8.45 13.60
C ALA A 85 5.93 -9.27 12.45
N LEU A 86 6.34 -8.62 11.35
CA LEU A 86 6.99 -9.30 10.24
C LEU A 86 8.33 -9.94 10.64
N VAL A 87 9.15 -9.20 11.39
CA VAL A 87 10.45 -9.68 11.89
C VAL A 87 10.24 -10.87 12.82
N GLU A 88 9.34 -10.74 13.81
CA GLU A 88 9.03 -11.79 14.78
C GLU A 88 8.48 -13.05 14.09
N ARG A 89 7.57 -12.88 13.12
CA ARG A 89 6.99 -14.00 12.36
C ARG A 89 8.07 -14.74 11.60
N LEU A 90 8.96 -14.02 10.90
CA LEU A 90 10.02 -14.64 10.12
C LEU A 90 11.06 -15.31 11.03
N GLU A 91 11.47 -14.67 12.12
CA GLU A 91 12.46 -15.20 13.06
C GLU A 91 11.99 -16.50 13.73
N HIS A 92 10.75 -16.52 14.23
CA HIS A 92 10.20 -17.70 14.90
C HIS A 92 9.74 -18.82 13.95
N ASN A 93 9.76 -18.59 12.64
CA ASN A 93 9.34 -19.58 11.63
C ASN A 93 10.41 -19.76 10.55
N PRO A 94 11.51 -20.51 10.85
CA PRO A 94 12.59 -20.76 9.90
C PRO A 94 12.15 -21.46 8.61
N GLN A 95 11.01 -22.16 8.64
CA GLN A 95 10.42 -22.81 7.47
C GLN A 95 9.84 -21.84 6.43
N PHE A 96 9.54 -20.60 6.80
CA PHE A 96 9.07 -19.60 5.82
C PHE A 96 10.24 -19.01 5.05
N PHE A 97 10.04 -18.82 3.75
CA PHE A 97 11.01 -18.14 2.89
C PHE A 97 10.99 -16.64 3.18
N ALA A 98 9.79 -16.05 3.15
CA ALA A 98 9.56 -14.63 3.43
C ALA A 98 8.19 -14.43 4.08
N VAL A 99 8.02 -13.30 4.75
CA VAL A 99 6.74 -12.86 5.35
C VAL A 99 6.37 -11.50 4.80
N SER A 100 5.21 -11.39 4.16
CA SER A 100 4.65 -10.13 3.67
C SER A 100 3.72 -9.51 4.69
N ALA A 101 3.62 -8.18 4.67
CA ALA A 101 2.54 -7.47 5.34
C ALA A 101 1.18 -7.80 4.70
N ASN A 102 0.12 -7.62 5.49
CA ASN A 102 -1.25 -7.54 5.02
C ASN A 102 -1.45 -6.18 4.32
N VAL A 103 -1.15 -6.14 3.03
CA VAL A 103 -1.14 -4.90 2.25
C VAL A 103 -2.53 -4.64 1.65
N ILE A 104 -3.11 -3.51 2.00
CA ILE A 104 -4.33 -2.97 1.38
C ILE A 104 -3.99 -2.45 -0.01
N ASN A 105 -4.88 -2.71 -0.97
CA ASN A 105 -4.66 -2.51 -2.40
C ASN A 105 -3.49 -3.35 -2.93
N ASN A 106 -3.34 -4.58 -2.44
CA ASN A 106 -2.53 -5.63 -3.08
C ASN A 106 -3.44 -6.50 -3.97
N PRO A 107 -2.98 -7.02 -5.13
CA PRO A 107 -3.88 -7.51 -6.17
C PRO A 107 -4.78 -8.66 -5.71
N ALA A 108 -4.19 -9.69 -5.10
CA ALA A 108 -4.93 -10.86 -4.61
C ALA A 108 -5.50 -10.64 -3.20
N LEU A 109 -4.78 -9.96 -2.30
CA LEU A 109 -5.28 -9.68 -0.95
C LEU A 109 -6.52 -8.77 -0.95
N SER A 110 -6.68 -7.90 -1.94
CA SER A 110 -7.88 -7.06 -2.05
C SER A 110 -9.16 -7.90 -2.14
N TRP A 111 -9.09 -9.08 -2.77
CA TRP A 111 -10.20 -10.05 -2.78
C TRP A 111 -10.41 -10.72 -1.42
N VAL A 112 -9.33 -11.04 -0.69
CA VAL A 112 -9.43 -11.56 0.68
C VAL A 112 -10.12 -10.53 1.58
N HIS A 113 -9.71 -9.26 1.51
CA HIS A 113 -10.35 -8.15 2.20
C HIS A 113 -11.83 -8.01 1.83
N TYR A 114 -12.20 -8.28 0.58
CA TYR A 114 -13.59 -8.25 0.13
C TYR A 114 -14.39 -9.34 0.85
N GLY A 115 -13.85 -10.56 0.93
CA GLY A 115 -14.43 -11.66 1.70
C GLY A 115 -14.53 -11.41 3.21
N LEU A 116 -13.65 -10.57 3.77
CA LEU A 116 -13.71 -10.15 5.17
C LEU A 116 -14.78 -9.06 5.45
N GLY A 117 -15.42 -8.51 4.41
CA GLY A 117 -16.49 -7.52 4.57
C GLY A 117 -16.01 -6.12 5.00
N VAL A 118 -14.75 -5.77 4.73
CA VAL A 118 -14.18 -4.48 5.15
C VAL A 118 -14.61 -3.31 4.25
N TYR A 119 -15.06 -3.60 3.03
CA TYR A 119 -15.41 -2.57 2.05
C TYR A 119 -16.72 -1.87 2.37
N GLU A 120 -16.80 -0.61 1.95
CA GLU A 120 -18.00 0.21 2.04
C GLU A 120 -18.34 0.79 0.66
N LEU A 121 -19.60 1.21 0.47
CA LEU A 121 -20.04 1.83 -0.77
C LEU A 121 -19.50 3.25 -0.89
N PHE A 122 -18.67 3.46 -1.91
CA PHE A 122 -18.17 4.76 -2.33
C PHE A 122 -18.29 4.89 -3.85
N TRP A 123 -18.66 6.09 -4.31
CA TRP A 123 -18.75 6.42 -5.73
C TRP A 123 -18.01 7.73 -6.04
N PRO A 124 -17.44 7.88 -7.24
CA PRO A 124 -16.76 9.10 -7.60
C PRO A 124 -17.74 10.27 -7.68
N GLU A 125 -17.32 11.42 -7.18
CA GLU A 125 -17.99 12.68 -7.45
C GLU A 125 -17.83 13.00 -8.94
N MET A 126 -18.95 13.08 -9.67
CA MET A 126 -18.93 13.22 -11.12
C MET A 126 -18.78 14.66 -11.58
N THR A 127 -19.16 15.64 -10.74
CA THR A 127 -19.13 17.07 -11.05
C THR A 127 -18.33 17.83 -10.00
N PRO A 128 -17.45 18.77 -10.40
CA PRO A 128 -16.70 19.57 -9.43
C PRO A 128 -17.63 20.35 -8.49
N PRO A 129 -17.34 20.40 -7.18
CA PRO A 129 -18.09 21.22 -6.25
C PRO A 129 -17.85 22.71 -6.54
N VAL A 130 -18.89 23.54 -6.37
CA VAL A 130 -18.79 25.00 -6.56
C VAL A 130 -17.72 25.62 -5.66
N ASN A 131 -17.63 25.14 -4.41
CA ASN A 131 -16.66 25.58 -3.41
C ASN A 131 -15.83 24.38 -2.95
N PRO A 132 -14.70 24.08 -3.60
CA PRO A 132 -13.85 22.97 -3.22
C PRO A 132 -13.25 23.22 -1.83
N GLN A 133 -13.37 22.22 -0.95
CA GLN A 133 -12.73 22.23 0.36
C GLN A 133 -11.37 21.52 0.28
N PRO A 134 -10.41 21.89 1.14
CA PRO A 134 -9.19 21.11 1.30
C PRO A 134 -9.50 19.63 1.56
N ALA A 135 -8.65 18.74 1.04
CA ALA A 135 -8.80 17.31 1.29
C ALA A 135 -8.62 17.05 2.79
N THR A 136 -9.51 16.23 3.36
CA THR A 136 -9.33 15.70 4.71
C THR A 136 -9.41 14.18 4.69
N TRP A 137 -8.62 13.53 5.53
CA TRP A 137 -8.61 12.08 5.67
C TRP A 137 -9.95 11.53 6.18
N ARG A 138 -10.70 12.32 6.94
CA ARG A 138 -12.01 11.94 7.52
C ARG A 138 -13.08 11.76 6.43
N THR A 139 -13.57 10.53 6.26
CA THR A 139 -14.70 10.23 5.36
C THR A 139 -16.01 10.81 5.89
N SER A 140 -16.14 10.98 7.21
CA SER A 140 -17.32 11.59 7.84
C SER A 140 -17.58 13.02 7.36
N SER A 141 -16.54 13.77 7.02
CA SER A 141 -16.61 15.15 6.52
C SER A 141 -17.14 15.26 5.08
N LEU A 142 -17.09 14.18 4.31
CA LEU A 142 -17.55 14.17 2.92
C LEU A 142 -19.08 14.25 2.88
N PRO A 143 -19.67 14.92 1.87
CA PRO A 143 -21.09 14.78 1.61
C PRO A 143 -21.40 13.32 1.21
N SER A 144 -22.64 12.89 1.43
CA SER A 144 -23.11 11.63 0.86
C SER A 144 -23.09 11.72 -0.66
N PHE A 145 -22.83 10.60 -1.34
CA PHE A 145 -23.09 10.49 -2.76
C PHE A 145 -24.57 10.79 -3.03
N GLY A 146 -24.83 11.69 -3.99
CA GLY A 146 -26.18 12.18 -4.30
C GLY A 146 -26.96 11.34 -5.31
N GLY A 147 -26.35 10.28 -5.88
CA GLY A 147 -26.99 9.36 -6.82
C GLY A 147 -27.60 8.13 -6.15
N THR A 148 -27.96 7.14 -6.95
CA THR A 148 -28.47 5.84 -6.46
C THR A 148 -27.33 5.02 -5.84
N ALA A 149 -27.67 4.02 -5.02
CA ALA A 149 -26.69 3.09 -4.47
C ALA A 149 -25.91 2.32 -5.55
N GLU A 150 -26.50 2.15 -6.73
CA GLU A 150 -25.90 1.50 -7.92
C GLU A 150 -24.77 2.32 -8.55
N GLY A 151 -24.64 3.60 -8.20
CA GLY A 151 -23.58 4.47 -8.67
C GLY A 151 -23.99 5.42 -9.79
N PRO A 152 -23.04 6.19 -10.34
CA PRO A 152 -23.31 7.12 -11.42
C PRO A 152 -23.56 6.36 -12.74
N PRO A 153 -24.58 6.75 -13.54
CA PRO A 153 -24.95 6.03 -14.76
C PRO A 153 -23.82 5.97 -15.81
N ASP A 154 -22.97 6.99 -15.86
CA ASP A 154 -21.86 7.10 -16.83
C ASP A 154 -20.52 6.56 -16.30
N PHE A 155 -20.53 5.84 -15.17
CA PHE A 155 -19.33 5.32 -14.53
C PHE A 155 -19.31 3.78 -14.46
N SER A 156 -18.36 3.18 -15.17
CA SER A 156 -18.19 1.73 -15.20
C SER A 156 -17.43 1.22 -13.97
N LYS A 157 -18.03 0.32 -13.20
CA LYS A 157 -17.42 -0.29 -12.00
C LYS A 157 -16.10 -1.03 -12.24
N ASN A 158 -15.87 -1.52 -13.47
CA ASN A 158 -14.65 -2.22 -13.88
C ASN A 158 -13.46 -1.26 -14.17
N GLY A 159 -13.63 0.05 -13.97
CA GLY A 159 -12.59 1.04 -14.18
C GLY A 159 -12.36 1.42 -15.64
N SER A 160 -13.25 1.02 -16.57
CA SER A 160 -13.18 1.42 -17.98
C SER A 160 -13.56 2.88 -18.22
N SER A 161 -14.25 3.53 -17.28
CA SER A 161 -14.46 4.99 -17.32
C SER A 161 -13.21 5.71 -16.79
N PRO A 162 -12.82 6.87 -17.35
CA PRO A 162 -11.76 7.70 -16.79
C PRO A 162 -12.23 8.40 -15.51
N ALA A 163 -11.27 8.93 -14.74
CA ALA A 163 -11.53 9.86 -13.64
C ALA A 163 -12.37 11.06 -14.15
N PRO A 164 -13.48 11.43 -13.44
CA PRO A 164 -14.37 12.50 -13.90
C PRO A 164 -13.67 13.85 -14.07
N TYR A 165 -12.85 14.23 -13.09
CA TYR A 165 -12.01 15.43 -13.13
C TYR A 165 -10.81 15.27 -12.18
N ARG A 166 -9.82 16.17 -12.30
CA ARG A 166 -8.63 16.13 -11.46
C ARG A 166 -8.98 16.52 -10.03
N ASN A 167 -8.45 15.79 -9.06
CA ASN A 167 -8.73 15.94 -7.64
C ASN A 167 -10.19 15.64 -7.24
N HIS A 168 -10.87 14.76 -7.99
CA HIS A 168 -12.22 14.33 -7.63
C HIS A 168 -12.22 13.49 -6.35
N ARG A 169 -13.35 13.53 -5.64
CA ARG A 169 -13.56 12.79 -4.39
C ARG A 169 -14.24 11.45 -4.68
N TRP A 170 -14.07 10.50 -3.78
CA TRP A 170 -14.92 9.31 -3.69
C TRP A 170 -15.83 9.49 -2.48
N LEU A 171 -17.13 9.61 -2.73
CA LEU A 171 -18.15 9.99 -1.76
C LEU A 171 -18.81 8.75 -1.16
N PRO A 172 -19.01 8.67 0.17
CA PRO A 172 -19.69 7.56 0.80
C PRO A 172 -21.18 7.55 0.43
N VAL A 173 -21.76 6.38 0.23
CA VAL A 173 -23.22 6.23 0.14
C VAL A 173 -23.79 6.15 1.55
N ARG A 174 -24.65 7.11 1.93
CA ARG A 174 -25.38 7.09 3.21
C ARG A 174 -26.86 6.89 2.94
N THR A 175 -27.41 5.78 3.42
CA THR A 175 -28.83 5.44 3.30
C THR A 175 -29.29 4.73 4.56
N GLU A 176 -30.58 4.85 4.88
CA GLU A 176 -31.21 4.12 5.98
C GLU A 176 -31.41 2.62 5.67
N SER A 177 -31.31 2.23 4.38
CA SER A 177 -31.44 0.83 3.98
C SER A 177 -30.15 0.06 4.24
N THR A 178 -30.16 -0.76 5.29
CA THR A 178 -29.05 -1.65 5.65
C THR A 178 -28.78 -2.70 4.57
N GLU A 179 -29.80 -3.16 3.86
CA GLU A 179 -29.68 -4.13 2.76
C GLU A 179 -28.84 -3.55 1.62
N LEU A 180 -29.17 -2.32 1.18
CA LEU A 180 -28.42 -1.65 0.12
C LEU A 180 -26.98 -1.33 0.52
N LEU A 181 -26.73 -1.01 1.80
CA LEU A 181 -25.37 -0.78 2.30
C LEU A 181 -24.54 -2.07 2.35
N SER A 182 -25.18 -3.22 2.51
CA SER A 182 -24.53 -4.53 2.54
C SER A 182 -24.31 -5.14 1.15
N ASP A 183 -25.05 -4.69 0.14
CA ASP A 183 -24.90 -5.16 -1.24
C ASP A 183 -23.77 -4.40 -1.97
N LEU A 184 -22.59 -5.01 -1.98
CA LEU A 184 -21.43 -4.50 -2.71
C LEU A 184 -21.35 -5.01 -4.15
N THR A 185 -22.30 -5.81 -4.65
CA THR A 185 -22.21 -6.48 -5.96
C THR A 185 -22.19 -5.52 -7.14
N MET A 186 -22.67 -4.30 -6.95
CA MET A 186 -22.65 -3.23 -7.96
C MET A 186 -21.40 -2.35 -7.88
N SER A 187 -20.64 -2.43 -6.79
CA SER A 187 -19.49 -1.56 -6.56
C SER A 187 -18.23 -2.04 -7.30
N PRO A 188 -17.25 -1.16 -7.57
CA PRO A 188 -15.96 -1.55 -8.16
C PRO A 188 -15.24 -2.69 -7.43
N ALA A 189 -15.30 -2.74 -6.10
CA ALA A 189 -14.70 -3.78 -5.28
C ALA A 189 -15.28 -5.17 -5.57
N SER A 190 -16.51 -5.26 -6.09
CA SER A 190 -17.11 -6.53 -6.52
C SER A 190 -16.36 -7.20 -7.68
N THR A 191 -15.50 -6.45 -8.38
CA THR A 191 -14.72 -6.96 -9.52
C THR A 191 -13.43 -7.63 -9.10
N LEU A 192 -13.02 -7.47 -7.84
CA LEU A 192 -11.78 -8.05 -7.32
C LEU A 192 -11.82 -9.59 -7.43
N THR A 193 -10.69 -10.19 -7.75
CA THR A 193 -10.51 -11.64 -7.85
C THR A 193 -9.25 -12.05 -7.12
N TYR A 194 -9.17 -13.32 -6.72
CA TYR A 194 -7.95 -13.89 -6.16
C TYR A 194 -6.95 -14.22 -7.28
N ASP A 195 -6.44 -13.18 -7.94
CA ASP A 195 -5.54 -13.27 -9.09
C ASP A 195 -4.51 -12.12 -9.03
N PRO A 196 -3.19 -12.42 -9.02
CA PRO A 196 -2.13 -11.40 -9.00
C PRO A 196 -2.14 -10.47 -10.22
N PHE A 197 -2.73 -10.89 -11.34
CA PHE A 197 -2.86 -10.11 -12.58
C PHE A 197 -4.30 -9.67 -12.87
N GLY A 198 -5.22 -9.93 -11.94
CA GLY A 198 -6.64 -9.63 -12.09
C GLY A 198 -6.99 -8.15 -11.84
N PRO A 199 -8.29 -7.85 -11.62
CA PRO A 199 -8.77 -6.50 -11.39
C PRO A 199 -8.14 -5.79 -10.19
N GLY A 200 -7.63 -6.52 -9.18
CA GLY A 200 -6.85 -5.92 -8.09
C GLY A 200 -5.58 -5.21 -8.57
N LEU A 201 -4.96 -5.67 -9.67
CA LEU A 201 -3.82 -5.00 -10.32
C LEU A 201 -4.28 -3.92 -11.32
N LEU A 202 -5.39 -4.14 -12.03
CA LEU A 202 -5.73 -3.37 -13.23
C LEU A 202 -6.81 -2.28 -13.01
N ASN A 203 -7.78 -2.53 -12.12
CA ASN A 203 -8.96 -1.69 -11.97
C ASN A 203 -8.70 -0.53 -11.01
N TRP A 204 -8.43 0.66 -11.57
CA TRP A 204 -8.19 1.87 -10.79
C TRP A 204 -9.41 2.31 -9.95
N ALA A 205 -10.63 1.99 -10.39
CA ALA A 205 -11.86 2.32 -9.67
C ALA A 205 -12.02 1.42 -8.43
N ALA A 206 -11.69 0.13 -8.54
CA ALA A 206 -11.64 -0.77 -7.39
C ALA A 206 -10.61 -0.29 -6.37
N ALA A 207 -9.40 0.07 -6.80
CA ALA A 207 -8.36 0.62 -5.94
C ALA A 207 -8.84 1.89 -5.20
N ALA A 208 -9.50 2.81 -5.90
CA ALA A 208 -10.02 4.03 -5.28
C ALA A 208 -11.09 3.74 -4.21
N GLN A 209 -11.97 2.75 -4.45
CA GLN A 209 -12.91 2.27 -3.43
C GLN A 209 -12.19 1.58 -2.25
N THR A 210 -11.14 0.79 -2.51
CA THR A 210 -10.30 0.16 -1.49
C THR A 210 -9.72 1.19 -0.53
N HIS A 211 -9.09 2.24 -1.06
CA HIS A 211 -8.55 3.34 -0.25
C HIS A 211 -9.63 4.09 0.52
N SER A 212 -10.77 4.37 -0.13
CA SER A 212 -11.88 5.08 0.51
C SER A 212 -12.47 4.29 1.68
N SER A 213 -12.64 2.98 1.49
CA SER A 213 -13.10 2.05 2.54
C SER A 213 -12.09 1.99 3.68
N PHE A 214 -10.80 1.86 3.38
CA PHE A 214 -9.77 1.86 4.41
C PHE A 214 -9.76 3.14 5.24
N LEU A 215 -9.80 4.32 4.60
CA LEU A 215 -9.84 5.59 5.33
C LEU A 215 -11.08 5.69 6.23
N SER A 216 -12.21 5.12 5.80
CA SER A 216 -13.43 5.03 6.61
C SER A 216 -13.25 4.12 7.83
N ARG A 217 -12.67 2.93 7.64
CA ARG A 217 -12.37 1.99 8.73
C ARG A 217 -11.34 2.56 9.70
N LEU A 218 -10.34 3.25 9.18
CA LEU A 218 -9.33 3.95 9.98
C LEU A 218 -9.98 5.04 10.85
N GLU A 219 -10.88 5.85 10.29
CA GLU A 219 -11.60 6.88 11.05
C GLU A 219 -12.48 6.28 12.15
N LYS A 220 -13.12 5.14 11.87
CA LYS A 220 -13.99 4.44 12.83
C LYS A 220 -13.22 3.60 13.86
N ASN A 221 -11.89 3.58 13.80
CA ASN A 221 -11.04 2.70 14.60
C ASN A 221 -11.42 1.22 14.44
N GLN A 222 -11.62 0.80 13.19
CA GLN A 222 -12.06 -0.54 12.77
C GLN A 222 -11.03 -1.23 11.86
N THR A 223 -9.73 -0.94 12.02
CA THR A 223 -8.66 -1.58 11.23
C THR A 223 -8.47 -3.06 11.59
N ASP A 224 -8.95 -3.47 12.76
CA ASP A 224 -8.99 -4.86 13.22
C ASP A 224 -9.82 -5.77 12.29
N MET A 225 -10.80 -5.23 11.57
CA MET A 225 -11.59 -5.98 10.58
C MET A 225 -10.75 -6.55 9.43
N TYR A 226 -9.56 -5.98 9.15
CA TYR A 226 -8.64 -6.50 8.13
C TYR A 226 -7.82 -7.69 8.62
N ARG A 227 -7.83 -7.97 9.93
CA ARG A 227 -6.89 -8.90 10.55
C ARG A 227 -7.31 -10.35 10.36
N PHE A 228 -6.31 -11.16 10.07
CA PHE A 228 -6.33 -12.62 10.14
C PHE A 228 -4.96 -13.07 10.67
N ASN A 229 -4.77 -14.36 10.96
CA ASN A 229 -3.47 -14.82 11.48
C ASN A 229 -2.43 -14.90 10.36
N ILE A 230 -2.55 -15.93 9.51
CA ILE A 230 -1.63 -16.21 8.42
C ILE A 230 -2.46 -16.47 7.17
N TRP A 231 -2.01 -15.93 6.04
CA TRP A 231 -2.47 -16.34 4.72
C TRP A 231 -1.30 -16.91 3.93
N ASP A 232 -1.32 -18.21 3.70
CA ASP A 232 -0.24 -18.92 3.02
C ASP A 232 -0.45 -18.85 1.50
N TYR A 233 0.50 -18.24 0.79
CA TYR A 233 0.47 -18.17 -0.67
C TYR A 233 0.99 -19.45 -1.33
N ALA A 234 1.50 -20.40 -0.55
CA ALA A 234 2.21 -21.59 -1.03
C ALA A 234 3.35 -21.19 -2.00
N TYR A 235 3.12 -21.35 -3.30
CA TYR A 235 4.04 -20.96 -4.38
C TYR A 235 3.36 -20.05 -5.43
N GLU A 236 2.23 -19.45 -5.06
CA GLU A 236 1.50 -18.50 -5.90
C GLU A 236 2.10 -17.09 -5.79
N ARG A 237 1.91 -16.30 -6.84
CA ARG A 237 2.52 -14.97 -6.92
C ARG A 237 1.89 -14.01 -5.91
N LEU A 238 2.76 -13.30 -5.20
CA LEU A 238 2.41 -12.19 -4.32
C LEU A 238 3.17 -10.94 -4.78
N SER A 239 2.51 -9.79 -4.83
CA SER A 239 3.23 -8.54 -5.06
C SER A 239 4.01 -8.16 -3.79
N ILE A 240 5.31 -7.92 -3.93
CA ILE A 240 6.25 -7.80 -2.81
C ILE A 240 6.25 -6.38 -2.21
N ASN A 241 5.11 -5.68 -2.20
CA ASN A 241 5.05 -4.25 -1.85
C ASN A 241 5.66 -3.96 -0.46
N PHE A 242 5.48 -4.89 0.48
CA PHE A 242 6.04 -4.83 1.82
C PHE A 242 6.37 -6.25 2.31
N LEU A 243 7.65 -6.62 2.25
CA LEU A 243 8.13 -7.99 2.45
C LEU A 243 9.34 -8.05 3.39
N ALA A 244 9.32 -8.92 4.39
CA ALA A 244 10.47 -9.30 5.20
C ALA A 244 11.10 -10.60 4.67
N ILE A 245 12.41 -10.60 4.49
CA ILE A 245 13.20 -11.72 3.95
C ILE A 245 14.60 -11.77 4.57
N ARG A 246 15.20 -12.95 4.69
CA ARG A 246 16.56 -13.08 5.24
C ARG A 246 17.61 -12.64 4.24
N GLY A 247 18.66 -11.99 4.72
CA GLY A 247 19.79 -11.60 3.90
C GLY A 247 20.48 -12.79 3.24
N SER A 248 20.63 -13.90 3.97
CA SER A 248 21.20 -15.15 3.44
C SER A 248 20.44 -15.65 2.20
N ASP A 249 19.10 -15.64 2.26
CA ASP A 249 18.25 -16.15 1.17
C ASP A 249 18.41 -15.34 -0.12
N ILE A 250 18.62 -14.02 0.00
CA ILE A 250 18.91 -13.15 -1.15
C ILE A 250 20.36 -13.33 -1.64
N MET A 251 21.34 -13.34 -0.73
CA MET A 251 22.75 -13.40 -1.08
C MET A 251 23.14 -14.69 -1.80
N GLU A 252 22.46 -15.80 -1.53
CA GLU A 252 22.71 -17.09 -2.20
C GLU A 252 22.32 -17.12 -3.67
N THR A 253 21.38 -16.25 -4.09
CA THR A 253 20.81 -16.28 -5.44
C THR A 253 21.06 -14.97 -6.21
N PHE A 254 21.44 -13.89 -5.54
CA PHE A 254 21.71 -12.63 -6.21
C PHE A 254 22.99 -12.68 -7.07
N PRO A 255 22.97 -12.26 -8.35
CA PRO A 255 21.82 -11.72 -9.08
C PRO A 255 20.84 -12.81 -9.54
N PHE A 256 19.55 -12.52 -9.46
CA PHE A 256 18.49 -13.49 -9.78
C PHE A 256 18.58 -13.97 -11.23
N PRO A 257 18.20 -15.23 -11.52
CA PRO A 257 18.27 -15.82 -12.86
C PRO A 257 17.23 -15.24 -13.83
N GLN A 258 16.31 -14.40 -13.36
CA GLN A 258 15.27 -13.74 -14.14
C GLN A 258 15.08 -12.28 -13.72
N SER A 259 14.35 -11.51 -14.54
CA SER A 259 14.13 -10.09 -14.30
C SER A 259 12.95 -9.76 -13.40
N ASP A 260 12.01 -10.69 -13.25
CA ASP A 260 10.83 -10.52 -12.41
C ASP A 260 11.17 -11.02 -11.00
N ASP A 261 11.55 -10.10 -10.13
CA ASP A 261 11.94 -10.38 -8.74
C ASP A 261 10.75 -10.79 -7.87
N GLU A 262 9.55 -10.27 -8.15
CA GLU A 262 8.31 -10.74 -7.53
C GLU A 262 8.08 -12.23 -7.82
N ASP A 263 8.04 -12.62 -9.10
CA ASP A 263 7.87 -14.04 -9.46
C ASP A 263 8.98 -14.91 -8.85
N TYR A 264 10.22 -14.43 -8.92
CA TYR A 264 11.35 -15.23 -8.46
C TYR A 264 11.31 -15.46 -6.95
N LEU A 265 11.03 -14.40 -6.18
CA LEU A 265 11.07 -14.43 -4.72
C LEU A 265 9.77 -14.96 -4.09
N THR A 266 8.65 -15.04 -4.82
CA THR A 266 7.39 -15.57 -4.28
C THR A 266 6.99 -16.92 -4.85
N CYS A 267 7.44 -17.27 -6.06
CA CYS A 267 7.07 -18.51 -6.73
C CYS A 267 8.27 -19.44 -6.88
N VAL A 268 9.29 -19.01 -7.62
CA VAL A 268 10.37 -19.89 -8.11
C VAL A 268 11.28 -20.35 -6.96
N ARG A 269 11.94 -19.41 -6.28
CA ARG A 269 12.89 -19.71 -5.22
C ARG A 269 12.23 -20.36 -3.99
N PRO A 270 11.05 -19.89 -3.52
CA PRO A 270 10.26 -20.61 -2.52
C PRO A 270 10.01 -22.08 -2.85
N LYS A 271 9.66 -22.39 -4.10
CA LYS A 271 9.38 -23.75 -4.57
C LYS A 271 10.62 -24.63 -4.64
N GLU A 272 11.76 -24.09 -5.09
CA GLU A 272 13.05 -24.80 -5.06
C GLU A 272 13.45 -25.21 -3.64
N LEU A 273 13.24 -24.31 -2.67
CA LEU A 273 13.61 -24.52 -1.28
C LEU A 273 12.53 -25.23 -0.45
N ARG A 274 11.33 -25.40 -1.01
CA ARG A 274 10.13 -25.88 -0.31
C ARG A 274 9.81 -25.08 0.96
N ARG A 275 9.98 -23.76 0.86
CA ARG A 275 9.73 -22.79 1.93
C ARG A 275 8.71 -21.79 1.41
N HIS A 276 7.54 -21.70 2.02
CA HIS A 276 6.45 -20.87 1.49
C HIS A 276 6.67 -19.38 1.79
N VAL A 277 6.03 -18.52 1.00
CA VAL A 277 5.83 -17.12 1.35
C VAL A 277 4.45 -16.97 1.97
N VAL A 278 4.39 -16.29 3.11
CA VAL A 278 3.14 -16.10 3.86
C VAL A 278 2.87 -14.62 4.11
N VAL A 279 1.61 -14.27 4.29
CA VAL A 279 1.20 -12.95 4.78
C VAL A 279 0.91 -13.04 6.27
N ASP A 280 1.50 -12.13 7.04
CA ASP A 280 1.08 -11.89 8.43
C ASP A 280 -0.14 -10.97 8.42
N GLY A 281 -1.32 -11.53 8.70
CA GLY A 281 -2.57 -10.79 8.65
C GLY A 281 -2.70 -9.71 9.73
N THR A 282 -1.83 -9.71 10.75
CA THR A 282 -1.78 -8.70 11.81
C THR A 282 -0.91 -7.49 11.45
N ALA A 283 -0.07 -7.61 10.42
CA ALA A 283 0.87 -6.58 10.01
C ALA A 283 0.28 -5.72 8.88
N LEU A 284 -0.52 -4.71 9.21
CA LEU A 284 -1.28 -3.93 8.22
C LEU A 284 -0.46 -2.79 7.58
N ALA A 285 -0.58 -2.63 6.26
CA ALA A 285 -0.01 -1.53 5.49
C ALA A 285 -0.89 -1.17 4.28
N VAL A 286 -0.65 -0.03 3.65
CA VAL A 286 -1.38 0.40 2.43
C VAL A 286 -0.39 0.76 1.33
N HIS A 287 -0.53 0.12 0.17
CA HIS A 287 0.17 0.47 -1.06
C HIS A 287 -0.74 1.32 -1.95
N PHE A 288 -0.25 2.45 -2.46
CA PHE A 288 -1.11 3.42 -3.13
C PHE A 288 -1.52 3.00 -4.53
N ALA A 289 -0.59 2.66 -5.43
CA ALA A 289 -0.98 2.42 -6.81
C ALA A 289 -0.01 1.54 -7.59
N PHE A 290 -0.53 0.50 -8.23
CA PHE A 290 0.21 -0.14 -9.31
C PHE A 290 0.33 0.77 -10.52
N ARG A 291 1.37 0.56 -11.33
CA ARG A 291 1.57 1.32 -12.59
C ARG A 291 0.31 1.34 -13.46
N SER A 292 -0.33 0.19 -13.64
CA SER A 292 -1.61 0.04 -14.37
C SER A 292 -2.72 0.94 -13.81
N GLN A 293 -2.89 0.96 -12.49
CA GLN A 293 -3.89 1.81 -11.81
C GLN A 293 -3.56 3.30 -11.93
N ARG A 294 -2.28 3.66 -12.01
CA ARG A 294 -1.77 5.03 -12.11
C ARG A 294 -1.81 5.58 -13.54
N THR A 295 -1.52 4.76 -14.54
CA THR A 295 -1.40 5.19 -15.95
C THR A 295 -2.64 4.90 -16.79
N ALA A 296 -3.64 4.18 -16.25
CA ALA A 296 -4.92 3.99 -16.93
C ALA A 296 -5.50 5.32 -17.40
N HIS A 297 -6.12 5.32 -18.57
CA HIS A 297 -6.74 6.50 -19.20
C HIS A 297 -5.78 7.69 -19.34
N GLU A 298 -4.54 7.43 -19.78
CA GLU A 298 -3.49 8.47 -19.94
C GLU A 298 -3.22 9.22 -18.63
N GLY A 299 -3.32 8.51 -17.50
CA GLY A 299 -3.14 9.06 -16.15
C GLY A 299 -4.41 9.65 -15.52
N ARG A 300 -5.54 9.68 -16.25
CA ARG A 300 -6.86 10.09 -15.72
C ARG A 300 -7.50 8.95 -14.93
N SER A 301 -6.84 8.52 -13.87
CA SER A 301 -7.22 7.35 -13.06
C SER A 301 -6.94 7.60 -11.58
N LEU A 302 -6.30 6.67 -10.86
CA LEU A 302 -6.14 6.75 -9.41
C LEU A 302 -5.37 8.01 -8.96
N GLY A 303 -4.38 8.42 -9.75
CA GLY A 303 -3.61 9.65 -9.51
C GLY A 303 -4.40 10.96 -9.68
N TRP A 304 -5.62 10.91 -10.21
CA TRP A 304 -6.54 12.05 -10.33
C TRP A 304 -7.57 12.11 -9.20
N THR A 305 -7.56 11.15 -8.28
CA THR A 305 -8.36 11.23 -7.05
C THR A 305 -7.69 12.18 -6.05
N ASN A 306 -8.45 12.63 -5.05
CA ASN A 306 -7.87 13.35 -3.91
C ASN A 306 -7.27 12.42 -2.83
N LEU A 307 -7.20 11.10 -3.07
CA LEU A 307 -6.85 10.12 -2.03
C LEU A 307 -5.43 10.31 -1.48
N LEU A 308 -4.46 10.65 -2.32
CA LEU A 308 -3.09 10.90 -1.86
C LEU A 308 -3.02 12.12 -0.93
N ASP A 309 -3.77 13.19 -1.25
CA ASP A 309 -3.89 14.37 -0.38
C ASP A 309 -4.56 14.01 0.95
N ARG A 310 -5.50 13.05 0.95
CA ARG A 310 -6.13 12.54 2.18
C ARG A 310 -5.16 11.73 3.04
N TYR A 311 -4.32 10.88 2.46
CA TYR A 311 -3.25 10.21 3.21
C TYR A 311 -2.24 11.21 3.78
N LYS A 312 -1.91 12.25 3.01
CA LYS A 312 -1.06 13.36 3.48
C LYS A 312 -1.69 14.08 4.67
N ASP A 313 -2.97 14.45 4.58
CA ASP A 313 -3.71 15.08 5.68
C ASP A 313 -3.72 14.18 6.93
N TYR A 314 -3.94 12.87 6.79
CA TYR A 314 -3.82 11.92 7.91
C TYR A 314 -2.43 11.98 8.56
N ALA A 315 -1.37 11.91 7.75
CA ALA A 315 -0.01 11.91 8.24
C ALA A 315 0.35 13.22 8.96
N GLU A 316 -0.02 14.37 8.40
CA GLU A 316 0.24 15.69 8.98
C GLU A 316 -0.49 15.91 10.31
N ASN A 317 -1.73 15.42 10.44
CA ASN A 317 -2.53 15.64 11.64
C ASN A 317 -2.27 14.63 12.76
N LEU A 318 -1.91 13.38 12.44
CA LEU A 318 -1.89 12.29 13.42
C LEU A 318 -0.55 11.55 13.55
N VAL A 319 0.33 11.60 12.54
CA VAL A 319 1.55 10.78 12.51
C VAL A 319 2.84 11.59 12.62
N CYS A 320 2.87 12.80 12.06
CA CYS A 320 4.07 13.62 11.93
C CYS A 320 4.10 14.81 12.90
N PRO A 321 4.18 14.65 14.23
CA PRO A 321 4.56 15.74 15.11
C PRO A 321 6.09 15.80 15.26
N PHE A 322 6.81 16.58 14.42
CA PHE A 322 8.01 17.41 14.74
C PHE A 322 8.98 17.67 13.56
N PRO A 323 9.70 18.84 13.55
CA PRO A 323 9.70 19.87 14.60
C PRO A 323 8.52 20.82 14.55
N GLY A 324 7.89 21.04 15.71
CA GLY A 324 6.58 21.66 15.87
C GLY A 324 6.43 23.03 15.21
N ARG A 325 5.18 23.33 14.83
CA ARG A 325 4.68 24.70 14.90
C ARG A 325 4.82 25.15 16.35
N GLU A 326 5.74 26.07 16.61
CA GLU A 326 5.65 26.89 17.80
C GLU A 326 4.29 27.62 17.82
N ASN A 327 3.70 27.67 19.02
CA ASN A 327 2.60 28.51 19.46
C ASN A 327 1.16 28.04 19.16
N GLY A 328 0.44 27.73 20.23
CA GLY A 328 -1.02 27.88 20.26
C GLY A 328 -1.75 26.89 21.15
N ALA A 329 -1.71 27.15 22.44
CA ALA A 329 -2.59 26.66 23.51
C ALA A 329 -4.00 26.11 23.13
N ILE A 330 -4.30 24.92 23.68
CA ILE A 330 -5.47 24.56 24.55
C ILE A 330 -6.85 24.46 23.87
N PRO A 331 -7.79 23.59 24.33
CA PRO A 331 -7.80 22.78 25.57
C PRO A 331 -7.69 21.27 25.41
#